data_AF-A0A1X9LS85-F1
#
_entry.id   AF-A0A1X9LS85-F1
#
_cell.length_a   1.000
_cell.length_b   1.000
_cell.length_c   1.000
_cell.angle_alpha   90.00
_cell.angle_beta   90.00
_cell.angle_gamma   90.00
#
_symmetry.space_group_name_H-M   'P 1'
#
loop_
_entity.id
_entity.type
_entity.pdbx_description
1 polymer ?
#
loop_
_entity_poly.entity_id
_entity_poly.type
_entity_poly.pdbx_seq_one_letter_code
_entity_poly.pdbx_strand_id
1 'polypeptide(L)' 'MNEPRIRRAGRRRVITDPVPGSDPTPQDLPRVEPVRAAEDADAPSARGENDERLRRDVPPHW' A
#
# COMPACT_ATOMS: atom_id res chain seq x y z
N MET A 1 -0.72 9.77 -33.80
CA MET A 1 -0.95 10.00 -32.36
C MET A 1 -0.89 8.65 -31.68
N ASN A 2 0.17 8.37 -30.92
CA ASN A 2 0.34 7.09 -30.22
C ASN A 2 -0.24 7.24 -28.81
N GLU A 3 -1.42 6.68 -28.56
CA GLU A 3 -1.96 6.52 -27.21
C GLU A 3 -1.23 5.39 -26.46
N PRO A 4 -0.98 5.52 -25.14
CA PRO A 4 -0.36 4.45 -24.37
C PRO A 4 -1.32 3.26 -24.23
N ARG A 5 -0.99 2.15 -24.90
CA ARG A 5 -1.75 0.90 -24.81
C ARG A 5 -1.59 0.29 -23.41
N ILE A 6 -2.56 0.54 -22.52
CA ILE A 6 -2.60 -0.02 -21.17
C ILE A 6 -2.71 -1.56 -21.28
N ARG A 7 -1.60 -2.25 -21.05
CA ARG A 7 -1.56 -3.73 -20.99
C ARG A 7 -2.22 -4.19 -19.68
N ARG A 8 -3.53 -4.47 -19.72
CA ARG A 8 -4.24 -5.13 -18.62
C ARG A 8 -3.82 -6.61 -18.56
N ALA A 9 -2.80 -6.90 -17.75
CA ALA A 9 -2.58 -8.27 -17.27
C ALA A 9 -3.84 -8.76 -16.53
N GLY A 10 -4.25 -10.00 -16.82
CA GLY A 10 -5.53 -10.60 -16.43
C GLY A 10 -5.98 -10.23 -15.02
N ARG A 11 -7.13 -9.56 -14.92
CA ARG A 11 -7.56 -8.88 -13.69
C ARG A 11 -8.61 -9.74 -12.99
N ARG A 12 -8.25 -10.37 -11.87
CA ARG A 12 -9.21 -11.02 -10.94
C ARG A 12 -10.10 -10.02 -10.16
N ARG A 13 -10.06 -8.73 -10.52
CA ARG A 13 -10.76 -7.66 -9.79
C ARG A 13 -11.69 -6.92 -10.73
N VAL A 14 -12.92 -6.69 -10.28
CA VAL A 14 -13.91 -5.82 -10.92
C VAL A 14 -13.38 -4.39 -10.99
N ILE A 15 -13.67 -3.68 -12.08
CA ILE A 15 -13.46 -2.22 -12.24
C ILE A 15 -14.85 -1.62 -12.35
N THR A 16 -15.09 -0.54 -11.62
CA THR A 16 -16.27 0.31 -11.80
C THR A 16 -15.90 1.54 -12.62
N ASP A 17 -16.86 2.09 -13.35
CA ASP A 17 -16.68 3.37 -14.04
C ASP A 17 -16.39 4.49 -13.03
N PRO A 18 -15.54 5.47 -13.41
CA PRO A 18 -15.28 6.62 -12.57
C PRO A 18 -16.52 7.52 -12.45
N VAL A 19 -16.57 8.32 -11.38
CA VAL A 19 -17.63 9.32 -11.19
C VAL A 19 -17.54 10.39 -12.29
N PRO A 20 -18.65 10.78 -12.95
CA PRO A 20 -18.64 11.84 -13.96
C PRO A 20 -18.08 13.16 -13.40
N GLY A 21 -17.17 13.79 -14.15
CA GLY A 21 -16.50 15.03 -13.73
C GLY A 21 -15.31 14.84 -12.79
N SER A 22 -14.96 13.60 -12.43
CA SER A 22 -13.74 13.29 -11.67
C SER A 22 -12.49 13.44 -12.55
N ASP A 23 -11.41 13.98 -11.99
CA ASP A 23 -10.11 14.08 -12.65
C ASP A 23 -9.43 12.70 -12.70
N PRO A 24 -9.21 12.12 -13.89
CA PRO A 24 -8.54 10.82 -14.02
C PRO A 24 -7.02 10.90 -13.85
N THR A 25 -6.45 12.12 -13.79
CA THR A 25 -5.01 12.33 -13.68
C THR A 25 -4.55 11.92 -12.28
N PRO A 26 -3.61 10.96 -12.16
CA PRO A 26 -3.01 10.66 -10.87
C PRO A 26 -2.40 11.93 -10.28
N GLN A 27 -2.66 12.19 -9.00
CA GLN A 27 -2.06 13.31 -8.31
C GLN A 27 -0.54 13.09 -8.19
N ASP A 28 0.23 13.80 -9.01
CA ASP A 28 1.71 13.84 -8.94
C ASP A 28 2.14 14.86 -7.87
N LEU A 29 1.69 14.62 -6.64
CA LEU A 29 2.10 15.44 -5.51
C LEU A 29 3.55 15.09 -5.15
N PRO A 30 4.37 16.09 -4.77
CA PRO A 30 5.68 15.80 -4.20
C PRO A 30 5.49 14.80 -3.06
N ARG A 31 6.45 13.88 -2.89
CA ARG A 31 6.42 12.94 -1.78
C ARG A 31 6.50 13.73 -0.47
N VAL A 32 5.34 14.03 0.10
CA VAL A 32 5.19 14.63 1.42
C VAL A 32 5.25 13.48 2.42
N GLU A 33 6.01 13.66 3.49
CA GLU A 33 5.99 12.72 4.61
C GLU A 33 4.55 12.68 5.17
N PRO A 34 3.95 11.49 5.30
CA PRO A 34 2.58 11.39 5.78
C PRO A 34 2.47 11.98 7.19
N VAL A 35 1.58 12.95 7.35
CA VAL A 35 1.25 13.52 8.66
C VAL A 35 0.29 12.57 9.36
N ARG A 36 0.65 12.12 10.56
CA ARG A 36 -0.22 11.28 11.38
C ARG A 36 -1.46 12.04 11.80
N ALA A 37 -2.62 11.38 11.75
CA ALA A 37 -3.84 11.91 12.32
C ALA A 37 -3.69 12.04 13.84
N ALA A 38 -4.44 12.96 14.47
CA ALA A 38 -4.35 13.18 15.91
C ALA A 38 -4.77 11.94 16.73
N GLU A 39 -5.63 11.08 16.16
CA GLU A 39 -5.99 9.80 16.77
C GLU A 39 -4.93 8.70 16.59
N ASP A 40 -3.97 8.85 15.67
CA ASP A 40 -2.84 7.92 15.47
C ASP A 40 -1.68 8.26 16.43
N ALA A 41 -2.04 8.32 17.72
CA ALA A 41 -1.13 8.60 18.83
C ALA A 41 -0.38 7.35 19.30
N ASP A 42 -0.77 6.17 18.82
CA ASP A 42 -0.11 4.93 19.17
C ASP A 42 1.31 4.91 18.59
N ALA A 43 2.28 4.74 19.50
CA ALA A 43 3.65 4.51 19.10
C ALA A 43 3.74 3.16 18.36
N PRO A 44 4.60 3.05 17.33
CA PRO A 44 4.88 1.73 16.76
C PRO A 44 5.36 0.81 17.89
N SER A 45 4.75 -0.36 18.01
CA SER A 45 5.16 -1.34 19.01
C SER A 45 6.64 -1.67 18.80
N ALA A 46 7.46 -1.43 19.82
CA ALA A 46 8.86 -1.82 19.79
C ALA A 46 8.97 -3.34 19.64
N ARG A 47 10.08 -3.82 19.07
CA ARG A 47 10.34 -5.27 18.99
C ARG A 47 10.26 -5.86 20.40
N GLY A 48 9.25 -6.70 20.60
CA GLY A 48 8.94 -7.27 21.90
C GLY A 48 9.57 -8.64 22.09
N GLU A 49 9.45 -9.17 23.30
CA GLU A 49 9.88 -10.53 23.66
C GLU A 49 9.28 -11.60 22.72
N ASN A 50 8.04 -11.39 22.23
CA ASN A 50 7.41 -12.27 21.25
C ASN A 50 8.16 -12.31 19.91
N ASP A 51 8.62 -11.15 19.41
CA ASP A 51 9.38 -11.06 18.16
C ASP A 51 10.72 -11.76 18.27
N GLU A 52 11.34 -11.75 19.46
CA GLU A 52 12.57 -12.49 19.70
C GLU A 52 12.34 -14.00 19.71
N ARG A 53 11.27 -14.45 20.38
CA ARG A 53 10.89 -15.87 20.41
C ARG A 53 10.60 -16.40 19.01
N LEU A 54 9.75 -15.70 18.25
CA LEU A 54 9.41 -16.09 16.87
C LEU A 54 10.65 -16.22 15.97
N ARG A 55 11.66 -15.37 16.17
CA ARG A 55 12.91 -15.40 15.39
C ARG A 55 13.85 -16.53 15.81
N ARG A 56 13.83 -16.92 17.10
CA ARG A 56 14.59 -18.08 17.61
C ARG A 56 13.94 -19.39 17.20
N ASP A 57 12.61 -19.42 17.17
CA ASP A 57 11.81 -20.62 16.95
C ASP A 57 11.50 -20.85 15.45
N VAL A 58 12.19 -20.17 14.53
CA VAL A 58 12.01 -20.39 13.07
C VAL A 58 12.50 -21.79 12.72
N PRO A 59 11.63 -22.70 12.23
CA PRO A 59 12.05 -24.03 11.84
C PRO A 59 12.97 -23.98 10.60
N PRO A 60 13.89 -24.95 10.48
CA PRO A 60 14.73 -25.05 9.29
C PRO A 60 13.88 -25.25 8.04
N HIS A 61 14.24 -24.57 6.96
CA HIS A 61 13.65 -24.79 5.64
C HIS A 61 14.35 -26.01 5.02
N TRP A 62 13.63 -27.12 4.93
CA TRP A 62 14.05 -28.34 4.24
C TRP A 62 12.99 -28.72 3.21
#